data_AF-A0A1H6VQM6-F1
#
_entry.id   AF-A0A1H6VQM6-F1
#
_cell.length_a   1.000
_cell.length_b   1.000
_cell.length_c   1.000
_cell.angle_alpha   90.00
_cell.angle_beta   90.00
_cell.angle_gamma   90.00
#
_symmetry.space_group_name_H-M   'P 1'
#
loop_
_entity.id
_entity.type
_entity.pdbx_description
1 polymer ?
#
loop_
_entity_poly.entity_id
_entity_poly.type
_entity_poly.pdbx_seq_one_letter_code
_entity_poly.pdbx_strand_id
1 'polypeptide(L)'
;MKLFYSLAMLFVLTGPFKTYSQIVVYDIIIARQTVGSVKVHQIDSTGEHSKLRIDAAVSIPFYSGSLQSENQFSNGLLKSSTTDYMVNGKKKERTFTTKVGSGSYNVDYYGSGKTYDERKNIAQDISKTIVGLYYLEPVNLKAVYSEKYGQMCQIVNLGENRYAVTMPGGKKNIYIYDGGKCKEVAVELGGFKLRIVRREMATAMAKK
;
A
#
# COMPACT_ATOMS: atom_id res chain seq x y z
N MET A 1 7.39 59.31 41.96
CA MET A 1 7.96 57.98 42.20
C MET A 1 7.48 57.07 41.07
N LYS A 2 8.35 56.73 40.12
CA LYS A 2 8.02 55.94 38.91
C LYS A 2 8.05 54.45 39.27
N LEU A 3 6.97 53.69 39.01
CA LEU A 3 6.99 52.23 39.06
C LEU A 3 6.82 51.69 37.64
N PHE A 4 7.91 51.16 37.09
CA PHE A 4 7.95 50.47 35.81
C PHE A 4 7.28 49.10 35.95
N TYR A 5 6.24 48.82 35.15
CA TYR A 5 5.73 47.46 35.01
C TYR A 5 6.52 46.73 33.92
N SER A 6 7.22 45.69 34.36
CA SER A 6 8.09 44.85 33.55
C SER A 6 7.29 43.90 32.66
N LEU A 7 7.78 43.79 31.43
CA LEU A 7 7.38 42.95 30.33
C LEU A 7 7.56 41.45 30.67
N ALA A 8 6.50 40.65 30.60
CA ALA A 8 6.59 39.20 30.56
C ALA A 8 6.20 38.71 29.16
N MET A 9 7.18 38.67 28.26
CA MET A 9 7.04 38.11 26.92
C MET A 9 7.10 36.58 27.01
N LEU A 10 5.94 35.92 26.88
CA LEU A 10 5.82 34.47 26.85
C LEU A 10 6.47 33.95 25.55
N PHE A 11 7.70 33.46 25.64
CA PHE A 11 8.41 32.83 24.53
C PHE A 11 7.79 31.45 24.27
N VAL A 12 6.85 31.36 23.34
CA VAL A 12 6.35 30.08 22.84
C VAL A 12 7.48 29.44 22.04
N LEU A 13 8.15 28.44 22.63
CA LEU A 13 9.10 27.57 21.93
C LEU A 13 8.33 26.80 20.83
N THR A 14 8.27 27.37 19.63
CA THR A 14 7.95 26.64 18.40
C THR A 14 9.20 25.88 17.96
N GLY A 15 9.52 24.81 18.68
CA GLY A 15 10.53 23.86 18.23
C GLY A 15 10.08 23.25 16.89
N PRO A 16 10.96 23.15 15.88
CA PRO A 16 10.61 22.46 14.64
C PRO A 16 10.24 21.01 14.98
N PHE A 17 8.96 20.67 14.78
CA PHE A 17 8.51 19.29 14.76
C PHE A 17 9.28 18.59 13.64
N LYS A 18 10.28 17.78 14.02
CA LYS A 18 10.88 16.82 13.09
C LYS A 18 9.85 15.74 12.85
N THR A 19 9.04 15.91 11.81
CA THR A 19 8.22 14.83 11.28
C THR A 19 9.17 13.77 10.75
N TYR A 20 9.44 12.73 11.55
CA TYR A 20 10.15 11.55 11.06
C TYR A 20 9.23 10.85 10.06
N SER A 21 9.61 10.86 8.79
CA SER A 21 8.97 10.02 7.78
C SER A 21 9.23 8.56 8.16
N GLN A 22 8.17 7.85 8.56
CA GLN A 22 8.27 6.45 8.98
C GLN A 22 7.92 5.53 7.81
N ILE A 23 8.86 4.68 7.42
CA ILE A 23 8.63 3.60 6.45
C ILE A 23 8.42 2.31 7.23
N VAL A 24 7.27 1.65 7.02
CA VAL A 24 7.05 0.31 7.55
C VAL A 24 7.60 -0.70 6.56
N VAL A 25 8.48 -1.58 7.03
CA VAL A 25 9.10 -2.62 6.19
C VAL A 25 8.50 -3.98 6.52
N TYR A 26 8.24 -4.77 5.49
CA TYR A 26 7.86 -6.16 5.59
C TYR A 26 8.92 -7.01 4.91
N ASP A 27 9.27 -8.15 5.48
CA ASP A 27 10.15 -9.15 4.90
C ASP A 27 9.34 -10.11 4.02
N ILE A 28 9.80 -10.37 2.79
CA ILE A 28 9.23 -11.38 1.91
C ILE A 28 9.98 -12.68 2.15
N ILE A 29 9.27 -13.71 2.62
CA ILE A 29 9.84 -14.97 3.08
C ILE A 29 9.35 -16.11 2.20
N ILE A 30 10.29 -16.89 1.67
CA ILE A 30 10.07 -18.16 0.96
C ILE A 30 10.88 -19.23 1.68
N ALA A 31 10.27 -20.37 2.03
CA ALA A 31 10.96 -21.48 2.69
C ALA A 31 11.86 -21.06 3.87
N ARG A 32 11.38 -20.12 4.69
CA ARG A 32 12.08 -19.50 5.85
C ARG A 32 13.26 -18.59 5.52
N GLN A 33 13.55 -18.34 4.24
CA GLN A 33 14.56 -17.37 3.82
C GLN A 33 13.92 -16.05 3.42
N THR A 34 14.49 -14.94 3.90
CA THR A 34 14.12 -13.61 3.42
C THR A 34 14.70 -13.40 2.03
N VAL A 35 13.82 -13.26 1.05
CA VAL A 35 14.15 -13.10 -0.37
C VAL A 35 13.84 -11.70 -0.89
N GLY A 36 13.38 -10.80 -0.03
CA GLY A 36 12.94 -9.48 -0.46
C GLY A 36 12.27 -8.68 0.64
N SER A 37 11.69 -7.55 0.25
CA SER A 37 10.94 -6.70 1.16
C SER A 37 9.82 -5.93 0.48
N VAL A 38 8.82 -5.54 1.26
CA VAL A 38 7.84 -4.51 0.90
C VAL A 38 8.05 -3.31 1.81
N LYS A 39 8.23 -2.13 1.21
CA LYS A 39 8.32 -0.85 1.90
C LYS A 39 6.98 -0.14 1.74
N VAL A 40 6.32 0.13 2.86
CA VAL A 40 5.08 0.88 2.94
C VAL A 40 5.42 2.27 3.43
N HIS A 41 5.25 3.26 2.56
CA HIS A 41 5.56 4.66 2.87
C HIS A 41 4.48 5.26 3.73
N GLN A 42 4.81 6.25 4.55
CA GLN A 42 3.80 7.01 5.29
C GLN A 42 2.74 7.59 4.35
N ILE A 43 1.50 7.66 4.83
CA ILE A 43 0.42 8.34 4.10
C ILE A 43 0.79 9.82 4.02
N ASP A 44 0.95 10.33 2.80
CA ASP A 44 1.03 11.75 2.54
C ASP A 44 -0.41 12.28 2.44
N SER A 45 -0.83 13.12 3.38
CA SER A 45 -2.21 13.64 3.43
C SER A 45 -2.20 15.14 3.60
N THR A 46 -2.95 15.83 2.74
CA THR A 46 -3.14 17.28 2.75
C THR A 46 -4.61 17.60 2.54
N GLY A 47 -5.29 18.00 3.62
CA GLY A 47 -6.74 18.25 3.60
C GLY A 47 -7.52 17.02 3.12
N GLU A 48 -8.21 17.15 1.99
CA GLU A 48 -9.03 16.10 1.38
C GLU A 48 -8.21 15.09 0.54
N HIS A 49 -6.92 15.38 0.30
CA HIS A 49 -6.05 14.55 -0.52
C HIS A 49 -5.25 13.58 0.34
N SER A 50 -5.09 12.35 -0.15
CA SER A 50 -4.14 11.41 0.43
C SER A 50 -3.45 10.58 -0.63
N LYS A 51 -2.23 10.16 -0.35
CA LYS A 51 -1.40 9.34 -1.23
C LYS A 51 -0.87 8.14 -0.46
N LEU A 52 -1.09 6.96 -1.02
CA LEU A 52 -0.60 5.69 -0.53
C LEU A 52 0.46 5.17 -1.49
N ARG A 53 1.57 4.64 -0.98
CA ARG A 53 2.65 4.14 -1.81
C ARG A 53 3.33 2.92 -1.19
N ILE A 54 3.56 1.91 -2.01
CA ILE A 54 4.43 0.78 -1.66
C ILE A 54 5.49 0.55 -2.73
N ASP A 55 6.67 0.10 -2.29
CA ASP A 55 7.69 -0.46 -3.16
C ASP A 55 8.02 -1.88 -2.68
N ALA A 56 7.86 -2.89 -3.53
CA ALA A 56 8.20 -4.28 -3.27
C ALA A 56 9.36 -4.72 -4.17
N ALA A 57 10.27 -5.52 -3.61
CA ALA A 57 11.34 -6.14 -4.37
C ALA A 57 11.60 -7.56 -3.84
N VAL A 58 11.72 -8.51 -4.75
CA VAL A 58 12.05 -9.91 -4.49
C VAL A 58 13.21 -10.34 -5.37
N SER A 59 14.12 -11.14 -4.83
CA SER A 59 15.28 -11.68 -5.51
C SER A 59 15.48 -13.13 -5.08
N ILE A 60 15.41 -14.04 -6.04
CA ILE A 60 15.71 -15.46 -5.90
C ILE A 60 16.64 -15.88 -7.06
N PRO A 61 17.30 -17.05 -7.01
CA PRO A 61 18.16 -17.48 -8.11
C PRO A 61 17.46 -17.37 -9.48
N PHE A 62 18.11 -16.67 -10.42
CA PHE A 62 17.64 -16.44 -11.80
C PHE A 62 16.37 -15.58 -11.96
N TYR A 63 15.84 -15.00 -10.89
CA TYR A 63 14.67 -14.13 -10.95
C TYR A 63 14.76 -12.96 -9.95
N SER A 64 14.62 -11.74 -10.46
CA SER A 64 14.33 -10.55 -9.67
C SER A 64 13.01 -9.94 -10.12
N GLY A 65 12.15 -9.62 -9.16
CA GLY A 65 10.88 -8.95 -9.38
C GLY A 65 10.83 -7.67 -8.56
N SER A 66 10.32 -6.59 -9.12
CA SER A 66 9.98 -5.41 -8.34
C SER A 66 8.62 -4.85 -8.75
N LEU A 67 7.92 -4.29 -7.77
CA LEU A 67 6.63 -3.65 -7.96
C LEU A 67 6.63 -2.30 -7.25
N GLN A 68 6.18 -1.26 -7.93
CA GLN A 68 5.92 0.04 -7.32
C GLN A 68 4.46 0.36 -7.56
N SER A 69 3.73 0.72 -6.51
CA SER A 69 2.32 1.07 -6.62
C SER A 69 2.02 2.32 -5.83
N GLU A 70 1.31 3.25 -6.46
CA GLU A 70 0.91 4.53 -5.90
C GLU A 70 -0.57 4.78 -6.17
N ASN A 71 -1.30 5.18 -5.13
CA ASN A 71 -2.69 5.57 -5.22
C ASN A 71 -2.88 6.98 -4.67
N GLN A 72 -3.56 7.82 -5.43
CA GLN A 72 -3.93 9.17 -5.03
C GLN A 72 -5.43 9.24 -4.84
N PHE A 73 -5.86 9.76 -3.70
CA PHE A 73 -7.26 9.92 -3.33
C PHE A 73 -7.59 11.40 -3.15
N SER A 74 -8.87 11.70 -3.36
CA SER A 74 -9.50 12.98 -3.05
C SER A 74 -10.86 12.68 -2.45
N ASN A 75 -11.16 13.21 -1.27
CA ASN A 75 -12.42 12.95 -0.56
C ASN A 75 -12.70 11.46 -0.34
N GLY A 76 -11.64 10.70 -0.02
CA GLY A 76 -11.74 9.25 0.19
C GLY A 76 -12.01 8.43 -1.07
N LEU A 77 -12.09 9.06 -2.25
CA LEU A 77 -12.26 8.41 -3.54
C LEU A 77 -10.96 8.44 -4.34
N LEU A 78 -10.66 7.35 -5.05
CA LEU A 78 -9.51 7.26 -5.92
C LEU A 78 -9.60 8.36 -6.98
N LYS A 79 -8.51 9.08 -7.18
CA LYS A 79 -8.32 10.01 -8.30
C LYS A 79 -7.48 9.35 -9.38
N SER A 80 -6.39 8.72 -8.97
CA SER A 80 -5.52 7.96 -9.86
C SER A 80 -4.79 6.83 -9.14
N SER A 81 -4.39 5.81 -9.90
CA SER A 81 -3.51 4.73 -9.46
C SER A 81 -2.48 4.43 -10.55
N THR A 82 -1.24 4.18 -10.14
CA THR A 82 -0.18 3.67 -11.04
C THR A 82 0.47 2.47 -10.40
N THR A 83 0.61 1.39 -11.15
CA THR A 83 1.40 0.22 -10.73
C THR A 83 2.38 -0.16 -11.83
N ASP A 84 3.66 -0.17 -11.48
CA ASP A 84 4.76 -0.66 -12.32
C ASP A 84 5.24 -2.01 -11.80
N TYR A 85 5.40 -2.98 -12.69
CA TYR A 85 5.97 -4.28 -12.39
C TYR A 85 7.15 -4.58 -13.32
N MET A 86 8.30 -4.88 -12.72
CA MET A 86 9.53 -5.20 -13.42
C MET A 86 9.97 -6.63 -13.12
N VAL A 87 10.56 -7.28 -14.11
CA VAL A 87 11.20 -8.60 -13.96
C VAL A 87 12.59 -8.54 -14.59
N ASN A 88 13.61 -8.98 -13.86
CA ASN A 88 15.00 -9.00 -14.28
C ASN A 88 15.46 -7.63 -14.83
N GLY A 89 15.11 -6.56 -14.12
CA GLY A 89 15.46 -5.18 -14.48
C GLY A 89 14.68 -4.58 -15.65
N LYS A 90 13.77 -5.33 -16.29
CA LYS A 90 12.97 -4.84 -17.43
C LYS A 90 11.53 -4.60 -16.99
N LYS A 91 10.95 -3.47 -17.40
CA LYS A 91 9.52 -3.20 -17.20
C LYS A 91 8.71 -4.25 -17.95
N LYS A 92 7.89 -4.99 -17.23
CA LYS A 92 7.02 -6.02 -17.79
C LYS A 92 5.61 -5.50 -17.94
N GLU A 93 5.08 -4.88 -16.90
CA GLU A 93 3.71 -4.41 -16.91
C GLU A 93 3.64 -3.02 -16.29
N ARG A 94 2.76 -2.18 -16.81
CA ARG A 94 2.28 -0.99 -16.13
C ARG A 94 0.78 -0.92 -16.25
N THR A 95 0.11 -0.64 -15.13
CA THR A 95 -1.32 -0.39 -15.06
C THR A 95 -1.54 1.02 -14.57
N PHE A 96 -2.39 1.78 -15.26
CA PHE A 96 -2.77 3.12 -14.88
C PHE A 96 -4.29 3.19 -14.74
N THR A 97 -4.78 3.85 -13.70
CA THR A 97 -6.22 4.08 -13.52
C THR A 97 -6.47 5.53 -13.21
N THR A 98 -7.46 6.13 -13.88
CA THR A 98 -7.82 7.53 -13.73
C THR A 98 -9.32 7.70 -13.62
N LYS A 99 -9.76 8.52 -12.67
CA LYS A 99 -11.16 8.93 -12.58
C LYS A 99 -11.52 9.84 -13.76
N VAL A 100 -12.56 9.48 -14.50
CA VAL A 100 -13.02 10.22 -15.69
C VAL A 100 -14.42 10.84 -15.53
N GLY A 101 -15.10 10.52 -14.42
CA GLY A 101 -16.41 11.08 -14.10
C GLY A 101 -16.87 10.67 -12.71
N SER A 102 -18.10 11.01 -12.35
CA SER A 102 -18.71 10.53 -11.11
C SER A 102 -18.83 9.01 -11.15
N GLY A 103 -18.24 8.31 -10.18
CA GLY A 103 -18.23 6.85 -10.12
C GLY A 103 -17.60 6.14 -11.31
N SER A 104 -16.80 6.80 -12.16
CA SER A 104 -16.29 6.21 -13.41
C SER A 104 -14.79 6.35 -13.57
N TYR A 105 -14.14 5.26 -13.97
CA TYR A 105 -12.68 5.17 -14.11
C TYR A 105 -12.28 4.46 -15.41
N ASN A 106 -11.23 4.96 -16.03
CA ASN A 106 -10.52 4.26 -17.10
C ASN A 106 -9.31 3.53 -16.52
N VAL A 107 -9.05 2.33 -17.03
CA VAL A 107 -7.84 1.56 -16.76
C VAL A 107 -7.10 1.30 -18.07
N ASP A 108 -5.84 1.71 -18.14
CA ASP A 108 -4.94 1.50 -19.27
C ASP A 108 -3.80 0.55 -18.86
N TYR A 109 -3.39 -0.34 -19.78
CA TYR A 109 -2.34 -1.34 -19.55
C TYR A 109 -1.21 -1.21 -20.57
N TYR A 110 0.02 -1.50 -20.12
CA TYR A 110 1.22 -1.48 -20.96
C TYR A 110 2.09 -2.72 -20.70
N GLY A 111 2.68 -3.29 -21.76
CA GLY A 111 3.74 -4.32 -21.67
C GLY A 111 3.29 -5.77 -21.43
N SER A 112 2.00 -6.02 -21.19
CA SER A 112 1.43 -7.33 -20.82
C SER A 112 1.17 -8.29 -21.98
N GLY A 113 1.71 -8.04 -23.18
CA GLY A 113 1.29 -8.74 -24.40
C GLY A 113 -0.15 -8.43 -24.83
N LYS A 114 -0.87 -7.63 -24.05
CA LYS A 114 -2.12 -6.95 -24.42
C LYS A 114 -1.74 -5.71 -25.23
N THR A 115 -2.34 -5.53 -26.39
CA THR A 115 -2.16 -4.33 -27.20
C THR A 115 -2.64 -3.10 -26.43
N TYR A 116 -2.11 -1.94 -26.83
CA TYR A 116 -2.35 -0.63 -26.21
C TYR A 116 -3.85 -0.26 -26.07
N ASP A 117 -4.74 -0.99 -26.73
CA ASP A 117 -6.16 -0.71 -26.88
C ASP A 117 -7.09 -1.43 -25.89
N GLU A 118 -6.59 -2.30 -24.99
CA GLU A 118 -7.44 -2.91 -23.95
C GLU A 118 -7.73 -1.93 -22.79
N ARG A 119 -8.42 -0.82 -23.09
CA ARG A 119 -8.96 0.08 -22.07
C ARG A 119 -10.14 -0.58 -21.38
N LYS A 120 -10.08 -0.67 -20.05
CA LYS A 120 -11.21 -1.15 -19.24
C LYS A 120 -11.88 0.02 -18.54
N ASN A 121 -13.21 -0.01 -18.49
CA ASN A 121 -14.01 0.94 -17.72
C ASN A 121 -14.48 0.29 -16.42
N ILE A 122 -14.46 1.06 -15.33
CA ILE A 122 -15.07 0.70 -14.05
C ILE A 122 -16.12 1.74 -13.73
N ALA A 123 -17.38 1.30 -13.64
CA ALA A 123 -18.54 2.16 -13.37
C ALA A 123 -19.00 2.02 -11.91
N GLN A 124 -18.07 2.21 -10.97
CA GLN A 124 -18.36 2.34 -9.54
C GLN A 124 -17.25 3.12 -8.84
N ASP A 125 -17.58 3.73 -7.69
CA ASP A 125 -16.58 4.37 -6.85
C ASP A 125 -15.54 3.39 -6.30
N ILE A 126 -14.29 3.86 -6.23
CA ILE A 126 -13.16 3.15 -5.66
C ILE A 126 -12.69 3.95 -4.43
N SER A 127 -12.92 3.42 -3.24
CA SER A 127 -12.51 4.06 -1.97
C SER A 127 -11.47 3.26 -1.18
N LYS A 128 -11.24 2.00 -1.56
CA LYS A 128 -10.31 1.07 -0.92
C LYS A 128 -9.56 0.27 -1.99
N THR A 129 -8.27 0.08 -1.79
CA THR A 129 -7.40 -0.62 -2.75
C THR A 129 -6.56 -1.68 -2.05
N ILE A 130 -5.91 -2.56 -2.82
CA ILE A 130 -5.02 -3.61 -2.27
C ILE A 130 -3.87 -2.97 -1.49
N VAL A 131 -3.25 -1.91 -2.02
CA VAL A 131 -2.22 -1.18 -1.28
C VAL A 131 -2.78 -0.63 0.03
N GLY A 132 -4.01 -0.13 0.04
CA GLY A 132 -4.69 0.35 1.24
C GLY A 132 -4.77 -0.67 2.38
N LEU A 133 -4.77 -1.97 2.07
CA LEU A 133 -4.79 -3.04 3.07
C LEU A 133 -3.53 -3.10 3.94
N TYR A 134 -2.40 -2.57 3.47
CA TYR A 134 -1.18 -2.44 4.29
C TYR A 134 -1.29 -1.32 5.34
N TYR A 135 -2.19 -0.37 5.14
CA TYR A 135 -2.37 0.81 5.98
C TYR A 135 -3.49 0.64 6.99
N LEU A 136 -4.60 0.01 6.58
CA LEU A 136 -5.81 -0.05 7.37
C LEU A 136 -6.48 -1.42 7.24
N GLU A 137 -6.92 -1.95 8.37
CA GLU A 137 -7.73 -3.16 8.43
C GLU A 137 -9.10 -2.98 7.74
N PRO A 138 -9.51 -3.91 6.85
CA PRO A 138 -10.70 -3.75 6.03
C PRO A 138 -11.97 -4.26 6.74
N VAL A 139 -12.26 -3.71 7.93
CA VAL A 139 -13.45 -4.05 8.70
C VAL A 139 -14.72 -3.71 7.91
N ASN A 140 -15.65 -4.66 7.83
CA ASN A 140 -16.94 -4.53 7.11
C ASN A 140 -16.83 -4.21 5.60
N LEU A 141 -15.68 -4.47 4.99
CA LEU A 141 -15.50 -4.28 3.55
C LEU A 141 -15.89 -5.54 2.77
N LYS A 142 -16.48 -5.38 1.58
CA LYS A 142 -16.87 -6.49 0.68
C LYS A 142 -16.02 -6.61 -0.57
N ALA A 143 -15.39 -5.51 -1.02
CA ALA A 143 -14.47 -5.51 -2.14
C ALA A 143 -13.38 -4.45 -1.99
N VAL A 144 -12.23 -4.72 -2.61
CA VAL A 144 -11.09 -3.80 -2.75
C VAL A 144 -10.67 -3.72 -4.21
N TYR A 145 -10.26 -2.55 -4.66
CA TYR A 145 -9.73 -2.39 -6.01
C TYR A 145 -8.28 -2.91 -6.10
N SER A 146 -8.00 -3.74 -7.10
CA SER A 146 -6.63 -4.15 -7.42
C SER A 146 -6.03 -3.28 -8.52
N GLU A 147 -5.02 -2.52 -8.13
CA GLU A 147 -4.25 -1.60 -8.96
C GLU A 147 -3.51 -2.33 -10.07
N LYS A 148 -2.97 -3.52 -9.80
CA LYS A 148 -2.30 -4.34 -10.80
C LYS A 148 -3.27 -4.80 -11.89
N TYR A 149 -4.47 -5.22 -11.50
CA TYR A 149 -5.40 -5.91 -12.39
C TYR A 149 -6.57 -5.05 -12.89
N GLY A 150 -6.68 -3.79 -12.47
CA GLY A 150 -7.74 -2.90 -12.92
C GLY A 150 -9.15 -3.40 -12.60
N GLN A 151 -9.35 -3.99 -11.42
CA GLN A 151 -10.66 -4.56 -11.08
C GLN A 151 -10.92 -4.69 -9.59
N MET A 152 -12.20 -4.67 -9.23
CA MET A 152 -12.64 -4.96 -7.87
C MET A 152 -12.46 -6.44 -7.57
N CYS A 153 -11.81 -6.72 -6.45
CA CYS A 153 -11.56 -8.05 -5.91
C CYS A 153 -12.41 -8.23 -4.66
N GLN A 154 -13.11 -9.35 -4.56
CA GLN A 154 -13.92 -9.67 -3.39
C GLN A 154 -13.03 -9.87 -2.17
N ILE A 155 -13.47 -9.34 -1.03
CA ILE A 155 -12.87 -9.62 0.27
C ILE A 155 -13.86 -10.40 1.15
N VAL A 156 -13.35 -11.38 1.88
CA VAL A 156 -14.11 -12.21 2.81
C VAL A 156 -13.42 -12.17 4.17
N ASN A 157 -14.16 -11.81 5.22
CA ASN A 157 -13.69 -11.93 6.59
C ASN A 157 -13.67 -13.41 7.00
N LEU A 158 -12.52 -13.90 7.45
CA LEU A 158 -12.31 -15.28 7.88
C LEU A 158 -12.37 -15.47 9.40
N GLY A 159 -12.66 -14.41 10.15
CA GLY A 159 -12.53 -14.36 11.61
C GLY A 159 -11.11 -14.03 12.07
N GLU A 160 -10.93 -13.77 13.37
CA GLU A 160 -9.62 -13.58 14.01
C GLU A 160 -8.73 -12.53 13.32
N ASN A 161 -9.31 -11.42 12.84
CA ASN A 161 -8.61 -10.34 12.12
C ASN A 161 -7.91 -10.83 10.84
N ARG A 162 -8.50 -11.84 10.16
CA ARG A 162 -8.00 -12.41 8.90
C ARG A 162 -8.97 -12.16 7.76
N TYR A 163 -8.44 -11.78 6.60
CA TYR A 163 -9.23 -11.42 5.44
C TYR A 163 -8.66 -12.06 4.18
N ALA A 164 -9.49 -12.77 3.43
CA ALA A 164 -9.13 -13.30 2.13
C ALA A 164 -9.56 -12.34 1.02
N VAL A 165 -8.63 -11.98 0.14
CA VAL A 165 -8.94 -11.29 -1.12
C VAL A 165 -8.80 -12.28 -2.27
N THR A 166 -9.87 -12.47 -3.03
CA THR A 166 -9.84 -13.31 -4.23
C THR A 166 -9.31 -12.50 -5.40
N MET A 167 -8.11 -12.85 -5.84
CA MET A 167 -7.43 -12.22 -6.97
C MET A 167 -7.99 -12.75 -8.31
N PRO A 168 -7.81 -12.00 -9.40
CA PRO A 168 -8.13 -12.49 -10.75
C PRO A 168 -7.35 -13.78 -11.04
N GLY A 169 -8.05 -14.81 -11.50
CA GLY A 169 -7.52 -16.17 -11.63
C GLY A 169 -7.81 -17.08 -10.42
N GLY A 170 -8.56 -16.60 -9.42
CA GLY A 170 -9.11 -17.41 -8.32
C GLY A 170 -8.17 -17.63 -7.13
N LYS A 171 -6.89 -17.26 -7.25
CA LYS A 171 -5.93 -17.31 -6.15
C LYS A 171 -6.35 -16.36 -5.02
N LYS A 172 -6.04 -16.73 -3.78
CA LYS A 172 -6.39 -15.93 -2.60
C LYS A 172 -5.14 -15.36 -1.95
N ASN A 173 -5.19 -14.06 -1.66
CA ASN A 173 -4.23 -13.40 -0.78
C ASN A 173 -4.88 -13.29 0.61
N ILE A 174 -4.17 -13.73 1.66
CA ILE A 174 -4.69 -13.68 3.03
C ILE A 174 -3.95 -12.59 3.80
N TYR A 175 -4.69 -11.60 4.28
CA TYR A 175 -4.18 -10.52 5.13
C TYR A 175 -4.50 -10.84 6.59
N ILE A 176 -3.52 -10.65 7.47
CA ILE A 176 -3.62 -10.93 8.90
C ILE A 176 -3.27 -9.65 9.65
N TYR A 177 -4.13 -9.25 10.57
CA TYR A 177 -4.00 -8.01 11.32
C TYR A 177 -3.82 -8.26 12.81
N ASP A 178 -3.16 -7.31 13.47
CA ASP A 178 -2.93 -7.27 14.91
C ASP A 178 -3.05 -5.83 15.39
N GLY A 179 -4.01 -5.54 16.26
CA GLY A 179 -4.32 -4.17 16.70
C GLY A 179 -4.58 -3.19 15.56
N GLY A 180 -5.34 -3.58 14.52
CA GLY A 180 -5.65 -2.74 13.37
C GLY A 180 -4.54 -2.63 12.32
N LYS A 181 -3.37 -3.23 12.57
CA LYS A 181 -2.19 -3.12 11.72
C LYS A 181 -1.96 -4.40 10.94
N CYS A 182 -1.72 -4.28 9.63
CA CYS A 182 -1.33 -5.44 8.83
C CYS A 182 -0.02 -6.02 9.39
N LYS A 183 -0.07 -7.28 9.81
CA LYS A 183 1.05 -8.01 10.40
C LYS A 183 1.67 -8.95 9.39
N GLU A 184 0.84 -9.59 8.58
CA GLU A 184 1.28 -10.55 7.59
C GLU A 184 0.35 -10.60 6.38
N VAL A 185 0.94 -10.85 5.21
CA VAL A 185 0.20 -11.22 4.00
C VAL A 185 0.74 -12.55 3.47
N ALA A 186 -0.14 -13.55 3.32
CA ALA A 186 0.18 -14.81 2.66
C ALA A 186 -0.33 -14.78 1.21
N VAL A 187 0.57 -15.02 0.26
CA VAL A 187 0.25 -15.00 -1.18
C VAL A 187 0.89 -16.19 -1.89
N GLU A 188 0.40 -16.49 -3.08
CA GLU A 188 0.99 -17.51 -3.95
C GLU A 188 1.53 -16.88 -5.24
N LEU A 189 2.82 -17.07 -5.52
CA LEU A 189 3.49 -16.59 -6.72
C LEU A 189 4.22 -17.74 -7.40
N GLY A 190 3.86 -18.06 -8.64
CA GLY A 190 4.53 -19.11 -9.42
C GLY A 190 4.53 -20.49 -8.75
N GLY A 191 3.51 -20.82 -7.95
CA GLY A 191 3.42 -22.06 -7.18
C GLY A 191 4.13 -22.02 -5.82
N PHE A 192 4.90 -20.97 -5.53
CA PHE A 192 5.50 -20.78 -4.22
C PHE A 192 4.52 -20.08 -3.27
N LYS A 193 4.48 -20.54 -2.01
CA LYS A 193 3.81 -19.84 -0.91
C LYS A 193 4.78 -18.81 -0.33
N LEU A 194 4.40 -17.55 -0.39
CA LEU A 194 5.16 -16.43 0.14
C LEU A 194 4.45 -15.91 1.39
N ARG A 195 5.24 -15.53 2.39
CA ARG A 195 4.77 -14.76 3.55
C ARG A 195 5.43 -13.39 3.52
N ILE A 196 4.64 -12.33 3.62
CA ILE A 196 5.09 -10.94 3.69
C ILE A 196 4.85 -10.50 5.13
N VAL A 197 5.89 -10.52 5.95
CA VAL A 197 5.77 -10.37 7.42
C VAL A 197 6.28 -9.01 7.84
N ARG A 198 5.50 -8.25 8.61
CA ARG A 198 5.90 -6.95 9.11
C ARG A 198 7.14 -7.08 9.98
N ARG A 199 8.16 -6.27 9.72
CA ARG A 199 9.35 -6.21 10.54
C ARG A 199 9.04 -5.45 11.83
N GLU A 200 9.28 -6.09 12.97
CA GLU A 200 9.24 -5.41 14.25
C GLU A 200 10.42 -4.43 14.35
N MET A 201 10.18 -3.24 14.89
CA MET A 201 11.30 -2.35 15.19
C MET A 201 12.07 -3.01 16.34
N ALA A 202 13.37 -3.25 16.14
CA ALA A 202 14.24 -3.65 17.23
C ALA A 202 14.12 -2.57 18.32
N THR A 203 13.45 -2.91 19.41
CA THR A 203 13.46 -2.04 20.59
C THR A 203 14.90 -2.07 21.06
N ALA A 204 15.59 -0.94 20.99
CA ALA A 204 16.90 -0.80 21.60
C ALA A 204 16.73 -1.09 23.08
N MET A 205 17.00 -2.33 23.50
CA MET A 205 17.19 -2.64 24.90
C MET A 205 18.43 -1.87 25.32
N ALA A 206 18.21 -0.79 26.06
CA ALA A 206 19.23 -0.13 26.82
C ALA A 206 19.90 -1.20 27.69
N LYS A 207 21.14 -1.58 27.33
CA LYS A 207 22.05 -2.23 28.28
C LYS A 207 22.23 -1.25 29.43
N LYS A 208 21.70 -1.63 30.59
CA LYS A 208 22.04 -1.02 31.88
C LYS A 208 23.40 -1.51 32.31
#